data_AF-A0A0Q7Q6G1-F1
#
_entry.id   AF-A0A0Q7Q6G1-F1
#
_cell.length_a   1.000
_cell.length_b   1.000
_cell.length_c   1.000
_cell.angle_alpha   90.00
_cell.angle_beta   90.00
_cell.angle_gamma   90.00
#
_symmetry.space_group_name_H-M   'P 1'
#
loop_
_entity.id
_entity.type
_entity.pdbx_description
1 polymer ?
#
loop_
_entity_poly.entity_id
_entity_poly.type
_entity_poly.pdbx_seq_one_letter_code
_entity_poly.pdbx_strand_id
1 'polypeptide(L)'
;MTTFVLMLSAVRRASDLWDDQAEQLRGGLKRLTDASGSTAGLGDRVGPKASTYLATWLTEVTNLSTAAQNRADGLDEFTVSTVQLDEQGAADLRAALPWSSQDAVVEKTGDTNPFPTDDPGPSPTPVP
;
A
#
# COMPACT_ATOMS: atom_id res chain seq x y z
N MET A 1 -28.04 -7.87 6.78
CA MET A 1 -26.95 -7.02 7.30
C MET A 1 -25.66 -7.76 6.99
N THR A 2 -24.92 -7.31 5.99
CA THR A 2 -23.72 -8.01 5.52
C THR A 2 -22.55 -7.56 6.38
N THR A 3 -22.08 -8.41 7.28
CA THR A 3 -20.90 -8.12 8.10
C THR A 3 -19.67 -8.27 7.21
N PHE A 4 -18.98 -7.15 6.92
CA PHE A 4 -17.69 -7.19 6.26
C PHE A 4 -16.63 -7.57 7.30
N VAL A 5 -16.09 -8.79 7.18
CA VAL A 5 -14.87 -9.15 7.90
C VAL A 5 -13.71 -8.52 7.14
N LEU A 6 -13.14 -7.45 7.70
CA LEU A 6 -11.97 -6.76 7.16
C LEU A 6 -10.72 -7.60 7.43
N MET A 7 -10.12 -8.16 6.38
CA MET A 7 -8.75 -8.65 6.45
C MET A 7 -7.79 -7.49 6.17
N LEU A 8 -7.28 -6.85 7.23
CA LEU A 8 -6.28 -5.77 7.13
C LEU A 8 -5.06 -6.20 6.30
N SER A 9 -4.69 -7.47 6.34
CA SER A 9 -3.63 -8.04 5.49
C SER A 9 -3.96 -7.99 3.98
N ALA A 10 -5.22 -8.18 3.60
CA ALA A 10 -5.65 -8.06 2.21
C ALA A 10 -5.66 -6.60 1.73
N VAL A 11 -6.02 -5.66 2.61
CA VAL A 11 -5.98 -4.22 2.32
C VAL A 11 -4.53 -3.75 2.13
N ARG A 12 -3.62 -4.13 3.02
CA ARG A 12 -2.19 -3.85 2.88
C ARG A 12 -1.62 -4.41 1.59
N ARG A 13 -1.91 -5.68 1.29
CA ARG A 13 -1.49 -6.30 0.02
C ARG A 13 -2.05 -5.54 -1.20
N ALA A 14 -3.28 -5.04 -1.12
CA ALA A 14 -3.83 -4.22 -2.20
C ALA A 14 -3.10 -2.88 -2.32
N SER A 15 -2.71 -2.26 -1.20
CA SER A 15 -1.87 -1.06 -1.19
C SER A 15 -0.52 -1.30 -1.88
N ASP A 16 0.19 -2.36 -1.48
CA ASP A 16 1.48 -2.74 -2.07
C ASP A 16 1.37 -2.95 -3.59
N LEU A 17 0.29 -3.61 -4.05
CA LEU A 17 0.05 -3.81 -5.48
C LEU A 17 -0.18 -2.50 -6.24
N TRP A 18 -0.87 -1.53 -5.63
CA TRP A 18 -1.06 -0.21 -6.25
C TRP A 18 0.25 0.57 -6.31
N ASP A 19 1.08 0.49 -5.27
CA ASP A 19 2.40 1.12 -5.21
C ASP A 19 3.36 0.54 -6.26
N ASP A 20 3.43 -0.80 -6.35
CA ASP A 20 4.20 -1.52 -7.38
C ASP A 20 3.79 -1.10 -8.80
N GLN A 21 2.48 -0.94 -9.05
CA GLN A 21 2.00 -0.48 -10.34
C GLN A 21 2.34 0.99 -10.60
N ALA A 22 2.26 1.86 -9.59
CA ALA A 22 2.69 3.24 -9.70
C ALA A 22 4.18 3.31 -10.10
N GLU A 23 5.03 2.47 -9.50
CA GLU A 23 6.45 2.44 -9.80
C GLU A 23 6.75 1.90 -11.20
N GLN A 24 6.04 0.87 -11.66
CA GLN A 24 6.14 0.39 -13.04
C GLN A 24 5.77 1.50 -14.05
N LEU A 25 4.74 2.29 -13.75
CA LEU A 25 4.35 3.44 -14.57
C LEU A 25 5.41 4.55 -14.56
N ARG A 26 6.06 4.84 -13.43
CA ARG A 26 7.20 5.77 -13.37
C ARG A 26 8.39 5.28 -14.19
N GLY A 27 8.67 3.97 -14.16
CA GLY A 27 9.65 3.35 -15.04
C GLY A 27 9.30 3.53 -16.53
N GLY A 28 8.02 3.38 -16.88
CA GLY A 28 7.51 3.67 -18.23
C GLY A 28 7.66 5.14 -18.63
N LEU A 29 7.36 6.07 -17.72
CA LEU A 29 7.53 7.51 -17.90
C LEU A 29 8.98 7.85 -18.25
N LYS A 30 9.95 7.30 -17.51
CA LYS A 30 11.38 7.49 -17.78
C LYS A 30 11.75 7.07 -19.20
N ARG A 31 11.31 5.88 -19.63
CA ARG A 31 11.59 5.37 -20.99
C ARG A 31 10.95 6.25 -22.08
N LEU A 32 9.73 6.75 -21.85
CA LEU A 32 9.06 7.67 -22.77
C LEU A 32 9.80 9.02 -22.85
N THR A 33 10.29 9.54 -21.74
CA THR A 33 11.10 10.78 -21.71
C THR A 33 12.40 10.60 -22.49
N ASP A 34 13.09 9.48 -22.28
CA ASP A 34 14.32 9.15 -23.01
C ASP A 34 14.03 9.04 -24.53
N ALA A 35 12.92 8.40 -24.92
CA ALA A 35 12.49 8.32 -26.31
C ALA A 35 12.13 9.70 -26.91
N SER A 36 11.52 10.59 -26.12
CA SER A 36 11.19 11.96 -26.54
C SER A 36 12.44 12.74 -26.95
N GLY A 37 13.57 12.53 -26.26
CA GLY A 37 14.86 13.14 -26.60
C GLY A 37 15.39 12.75 -27.99
N SER A 38 14.95 11.60 -28.53
CA SER A 38 15.39 11.10 -29.83
C SER A 38 14.53 11.59 -31.00
N THR A 39 13.38 12.24 -30.74
CA THR A 39 12.45 12.67 -31.79
C THR A 39 13.02 13.70 -32.75
N ALA A 40 14.00 14.50 -32.30
CA ALA A 40 14.69 15.47 -33.15
C ALA A 40 15.42 14.81 -34.34
N GLY A 41 15.87 13.55 -34.18
CA GLY A 41 16.52 12.79 -35.24
C GLY A 41 15.61 12.37 -36.40
N LEU A 42 14.29 12.56 -36.28
CA LEU A 42 13.30 12.17 -37.30
C LEU A 42 13.09 13.26 -38.38
N GLY A 43 13.78 14.40 -38.27
CA GLY A 43 13.68 15.53 -39.18
C GLY A 43 12.41 16.37 -39.02
N ASP A 44 12.39 17.53 -39.65
CA ASP A 44 11.42 18.61 -39.38
C ASP A 44 9.95 18.25 -39.65
N ARG A 45 9.71 17.26 -40.52
CA ARG A 45 8.34 16.83 -40.86
C ARG A 45 7.76 15.84 -39.85
N VAL A 46 8.58 14.92 -39.35
CA VAL A 46 8.14 13.79 -38.51
C VAL A 46 8.41 14.05 -37.03
N GLY A 47 9.53 14.69 -36.70
CA GLY A 47 9.94 14.99 -35.34
C GLY A 47 8.86 15.69 -34.51
N PRO A 48 8.24 16.79 -34.99
CA PRO A 48 7.17 17.47 -34.26
C PRO A 48 5.96 16.58 -33.99
N LYS A 49 5.57 15.72 -34.94
CA LYS A 49 4.43 14.80 -34.79
C LYS A 49 4.73 13.70 -33.77
N ALA A 50 5.92 13.13 -33.83
CA ALA A 50 6.38 12.13 -32.86
C ALA A 50 6.47 12.74 -31.45
N SER A 51 6.98 13.97 -31.33
CA SER A 51 7.05 14.71 -30.08
C SER A 51 5.66 14.97 -29.48
N THR A 52 4.69 15.43 -30.28
CA THR A 52 3.30 15.61 -29.81
C THR A 52 2.69 14.29 -29.33
N TYR A 53 2.88 13.21 -30.08
CA TYR A 53 2.38 11.88 -29.70
C TYR A 53 2.97 11.42 -28.35
N LEU A 54 4.29 11.54 -28.17
CA LEU A 54 4.94 11.17 -26.92
C LEU A 54 4.51 12.07 -25.75
N ALA A 55 4.28 13.36 -25.98
CA ALA A 55 3.80 14.28 -24.95
C ALA A 55 2.41 13.87 -24.40
N THR A 56 1.53 13.37 -25.26
CA THR A 56 0.24 12.81 -24.82
C THR A 56 0.46 11.61 -23.90
N TRP A 57 1.29 10.65 -24.29
CA TRP A 57 1.55 9.47 -23.46
C TRP A 57 2.28 9.77 -22.16
N LEU A 58 3.22 10.72 -22.16
CA LEU A 58 3.87 11.21 -20.94
C LEU A 58 2.84 11.75 -19.95
N THR A 59 1.88 12.54 -20.43
CA THR A 59 0.81 13.11 -19.60
C THR A 59 -0.09 12.00 -19.03
N GLU A 60 -0.53 11.07 -19.86
CA GLU A 60 -1.40 9.96 -19.42
C GLU A 60 -0.71 9.05 -18.40
N VAL A 61 0.54 8.65 -18.64
CA VAL A 61 1.30 7.80 -17.72
C VAL A 61 1.56 8.53 -16.39
N THR A 62 1.82 9.85 -16.43
CA THR A 62 1.95 10.65 -15.21
C THR A 62 0.67 10.64 -14.39
N ASN A 63 -0.48 10.88 -15.03
CA ASN A 63 -1.79 10.89 -14.37
C ASN A 63 -2.11 9.51 -13.76
N LEU A 64 -1.87 8.44 -14.52
CA LEU A 64 -2.11 7.08 -14.06
C LEU A 64 -1.19 6.69 -12.89
N SER A 65 0.10 7.06 -12.94
CA SER A 65 1.04 6.80 -11.85
C SER A 65 0.64 7.52 -10.57
N THR A 66 0.22 8.79 -10.68
CA THR A 66 -0.29 9.58 -9.55
C THR A 66 -1.57 8.97 -8.98
N ALA A 67 -2.50 8.55 -9.84
CA ALA A 67 -3.74 7.93 -9.41
C ALA A 67 -3.53 6.58 -8.73
N ALA A 68 -2.54 5.79 -9.19
CA ALA A 68 -2.15 4.54 -8.55
C ALA A 68 -1.54 4.81 -7.16
N GLN A 69 -0.61 5.77 -7.04
CA GLN A 69 -0.03 6.15 -5.76
C GLN A 69 -1.09 6.61 -4.76
N ASN A 70 -1.99 7.51 -5.17
CA ASN A 70 -3.05 8.03 -4.29
C ASN A 70 -3.97 6.90 -3.78
N ARG A 71 -4.13 5.81 -4.55
CA ARG A 71 -4.89 4.64 -4.10
C ARG A 71 -4.11 3.83 -3.07
N ALA A 72 -2.80 3.63 -3.27
CA ALA A 72 -1.94 2.99 -2.27
C ALA A 72 -1.98 3.80 -0.96
N ASP A 73 -1.69 5.10 -1.03
CA ASP A 73 -1.69 5.99 0.12
C ASP A 73 -3.04 5.98 0.87
N GLY A 74 -4.16 6.04 0.14
CA GLY A 74 -5.49 5.99 0.75
C GLY A 74 -5.82 4.65 1.41
N LEU A 75 -5.30 3.53 0.90
CA LEU A 75 -5.46 2.21 1.53
C LEU A 75 -4.58 2.06 2.78
N ASP A 76 -3.38 2.66 2.77
CA ASP A 76 -2.50 2.68 3.94
C ASP A 76 -3.09 3.58 5.05
N GLU A 77 -3.54 4.78 4.72
CA GLU A 77 -4.22 5.69 5.64
C GLU A 77 -5.47 5.04 6.24
N PHE A 78 -6.28 4.37 5.41
CA PHE A 78 -7.45 3.63 5.86
C PHE A 78 -7.06 2.52 6.85
N THR A 79 -5.98 1.80 6.58
CA THR A 79 -5.47 0.73 7.45
C THR A 79 -5.04 1.28 8.80
N VAL A 80 -4.25 2.36 8.81
CA VAL A 80 -3.80 3.02 10.04
C VAL A 80 -4.99 3.55 10.86
N SER A 81 -5.93 4.23 10.20
CA SER A 81 -7.11 4.81 10.83
C SER A 81 -8.00 3.72 11.46
N THR A 82 -8.15 2.59 10.78
CA THR A 82 -8.95 1.46 11.28
C THR A 82 -8.35 0.87 12.55
N VAL A 83 -7.03 0.68 12.59
CA VAL A 83 -6.33 0.17 13.79
C VAL A 83 -6.46 1.15 14.95
N GLN A 84 -6.26 2.45 14.70
CA GLN A 84 -6.39 3.47 15.75
C GLN A 84 -7.82 3.57 16.30
N LEU A 85 -8.84 3.47 15.45
CA LEU A 85 -10.23 3.47 15.87
C LEU A 85 -10.58 2.23 16.69
N ASP A 86 -10.04 1.06 16.32
CA ASP A 86 -10.22 -0.17 17.08
C ASP A 86 -9.56 -0.09 18.46
N GLU A 87 -8.32 0.41 18.52
CA GLU A 87 -7.59 0.64 19.78
C GLU A 87 -8.32 1.63 20.69
N GLN A 88 -8.82 2.73 20.14
CA GLN A 88 -9.61 3.72 20.89
C GLN A 88 -10.93 3.12 21.38
N GLY A 89 -11.66 2.39 20.53
CA GLY A 89 -12.89 1.72 20.92
C GLY A 89 -12.65 0.68 22.03
N ALA A 90 -11.56 -0.08 21.95
CA ALA A 90 -11.16 -1.00 23.00
C ALA A 90 -10.80 -0.26 24.31
N ALA A 91 -10.12 0.89 24.23
CA ALA A 91 -9.82 1.72 25.38
C ALA A 91 -11.09 2.28 26.05
N ASP A 92 -12.04 2.78 25.26
CA ASP A 92 -13.32 3.31 25.74
C ASP A 92 -14.16 2.21 26.42
N LEU A 93 -14.19 1.00 25.82
CA LEU A 93 -14.85 -0.16 26.41
C LEU A 93 -14.21 -0.58 27.73
N ARG A 94 -12.87 -0.59 27.82
CA ARG A 94 -12.16 -0.87 29.08
C ARG A 94 -12.48 0.18 30.14
N ALA A 95 -12.51 1.46 29.78
CA ALA A 95 -12.81 2.55 30.71
C ALA A 95 -14.24 2.47 31.28
N ALA A 96 -15.18 1.88 30.53
CA ALA A 96 -16.56 1.66 30.98
C ALA A 96 -16.72 0.47 31.95
N LEU A 97 -15.73 -0.43 32.04
CA LEU A 97 -15.77 -1.55 32.98
C LEU A 97 -15.46 -1.09 34.42
N PRO A 98 -16.03 -1.75 35.44
CA PRO A 98 -15.64 -1.52 36.83
C PRO A 98 -14.12 -1.66 36.99
N TRP A 99 -13.49 -0.78 37.76
CA TRP A 99 -12.02 -0.68 37.89
C TRP A 99 -11.34 -2.04 38.15
N SER A 100 -11.97 -2.89 38.98
CA SER A 100 -11.47 -4.24 39.32
C SER A 100 -11.43 -5.23 38.15
N SER A 101 -12.03 -4.89 37.00
CA SER A 101 -12.13 -5.75 35.81
C SER A 101 -11.34 -5.19 34.62
N GLN A 102 -10.69 -4.03 34.77
CA GLN A 102 -9.99 -3.36 33.68
C GLN A 102 -8.71 -4.09 33.27
N ASP A 103 -7.96 -4.66 34.23
CA ASP A 103 -6.70 -5.38 33.98
C ASP A 103 -6.90 -6.80 33.40
N ALA A 104 -8.01 -7.46 33.73
CA ALA A 104 -8.31 -8.83 33.27
C ALA A 104 -8.59 -8.92 31.75
N VAL A 105 -8.90 -7.79 31.10
CA VAL A 105 -9.15 -7.72 29.65
C VAL A 105 -7.82 -7.65 28.88
N VAL A 106 -6.77 -7.03 29.45
CA VAL A 106 -5.47 -6.83 28.81
C VAL A 106 -4.77 -8.17 28.52
N GLU A 107 -4.89 -9.13 29.45
CA GLU A 107 -4.27 -10.46 29.34
C GLU A 107 -4.87 -11.31 28.20
N LYS A 108 -6.16 -11.11 27.87
CA LYS A 108 -6.87 -11.90 26.86
C LYS A 108 -6.73 -11.35 25.42
N THR A 109 -6.38 -10.07 25.26
CA THR A 109 -6.21 -9.43 23.94
C THR A 109 -4.78 -9.51 23.42
N GLY A 110 -3.79 -9.78 24.28
CA GLY A 110 -2.37 -9.91 23.90
C GLY A 110 -2.04 -11.13 23.04
N ASP A 111 -2.89 -12.16 23.04
CA ASP A 111 -2.69 -13.41 22.29
C ASP A 111 -3.18 -13.35 20.82
N THR A 112 -3.91 -12.30 20.44
CA THR A 112 -4.38 -12.11 19.06
C THR A 112 -3.56 -11.03 18.36
N ASN A 113 -2.25 -11.22 18.26
CA ASN A 113 -1.42 -10.39 17.38
C ASN A 113 -1.74 -10.78 15.91
N PRO A 114 -2.35 -9.91 15.09
CA PRO A 114 -2.72 -10.24 13.71
C PRO A 114 -1.52 -10.18 12.75
N PHE A 115 -0.34 -9.80 13.24
CA PHE A 115 0.89 -9.77 12.46
C PHE A 115 1.60 -11.12 12.57
N PRO A 116 2.04 -11.73 11.45
CA PRO A 116 2.97 -12.84 11.52
C PRO A 116 4.27 -12.31 12.16
N THR A 117 4.56 -12.74 13.38
CA THR A 117 5.93 -12.70 13.86
C THR A 117 6.70 -13.75 13.06
N ASP A 118 7.79 -13.33 12.39
CA ASP A 118 8.78 -14.26 11.87
C ASP A 118 9.30 -15.11 13.03
N ASP A 119 8.66 -16.26 13.24
CA ASP A 119 9.11 -17.27 14.17
C ASP A 119 10.34 -17.92 13.52
N PRO A 120 11.57 -17.76 14.08
CA PRO A 120 12.70 -18.51 13.60
C PRO A 120 12.42 -19.97 13.94
N GLY A 121 12.01 -20.75 12.93
CA GLY A 121 11.67 -22.16 13.08
C GLY A 121 12.72 -22.93 13.89
N PRO A 122 12.33 -24.04 14.54
CA PRO A 122 13.16 -24.71 15.53
C PRO A 122 14.53 -25.07 14.94
N SER A 123 15.59 -24.62 15.62
CA SER A 123 16.96 -25.01 15.28
C SER A 123 17.11 -26.54 15.34
N PRO A 124 17.74 -27.17 14.34
CA PRO A 124 17.93 -28.61 14.33
C PRO A 124 18.84 -29.05 15.50
N THR A 125 18.42 -30.07 16.24
CA THR A 125 19.14 -30.63 17.38
C THR A 125 20.39 -31.39 16.91
N PRO A 126 21.56 -31.25 17.56
CA PRO A 126 22.74 -32.01 17.19
C PRO A 126 22.59 -33.46 17.68
N VAL A 127 22.80 -34.40 16.77
CA VAL A 127 22.76 -35.84 17.04
C VAL A 127 24.13 -36.27 17.64
N PRO A 128 24.16 -37.05 18.74
CA PRO A 128 25.40 -37.64 19.26
C PRO A 128 25.94 -38.77 18.38
#